data_AF-S2JPG5-F1
#
_entry.id   AF-S2JPG5-F1
#
_cell.length_a   1.000
_cell.length_b   1.000
_cell.length_c   1.000
_cell.angle_alpha   90.00
_cell.angle_beta   90.00
_cell.angle_gamma   90.00
#
_symmetry.space_group_name_H-M   'P 1'
#
loop_
_entity.id
_entity.type
_entity.pdbx_description
1 polymer ?
#
loop_
_entity_poly.entity_id
_entity_poly.type
_entity_poly.pdbx_seq_one_letter_code
_entity_poly.pdbx_strand_id
1 'polypeptide(L)'
;MPKIDDSMRIHMSHISDLEKEVLSRQLQNSPFCQSQQPADRHITTLDIFDFDSTLFLSPLLSPNIWHSSFVNSITTENLLGPGWWRDIRSLQLGADESESSTRWCRYWNEDIVAQVKESMSDPSHLTVLLTGRRYHPFHALMDDILASKGLVFDIVGLRPDPESSAPDHPVGLMFNHEPNVFETTMHFKTSFIVNILHNYPSLTDIVMWDDRQSHICVFKEYLIKLEDLGLVKRGEMVCVVPARPKYNPEWEHKTVKSILDTHNDAVLALRNTGKPFTEPNVVIENHGQMISSANTYSLKKVDWLLVLKLSPSVTTRLQSVFEPLYRQDVSSSSAESKSTATTWQNTNAEGPVFFGDQVLLAVNTKGIASQLEQEHGIVVGKEYNFKVVARSAGTRDHGMYLQVQIQDARFILPLWYKPSSFNYLLVQNVDWIPLLESNPLDISSLHGVVGYHHLLTIERREDLCLN
;
A
#
# COMPACT_ATOMS: atom_id res chain seq x y z
N MET A 1 -16.29 -27.55 20.35
CA MET A 1 -16.92 -26.37 19.75
C MET A 1 -15.83 -25.34 19.51
N PRO A 2 -15.58 -24.90 18.28
CA PRO A 2 -14.62 -23.82 18.04
C PRO A 2 -15.17 -22.56 18.70
N LYS A 3 -14.33 -21.82 19.43
CA LYS A 3 -14.67 -20.50 19.95
C LYS A 3 -15.18 -19.65 18.79
N ILE A 4 -16.34 -19.03 18.95
CA ILE A 4 -16.74 -17.91 18.10
C ILE A 4 -15.58 -16.92 18.18
N ASP A 5 -15.02 -16.57 17.02
CA ASP A 5 -14.05 -15.49 16.94
C ASP A 5 -14.74 -14.19 17.40
N ASP A 6 -14.35 -13.69 18.58
CA ASP A 6 -14.87 -12.48 19.22
C ASP A 6 -14.68 -11.21 18.35
N SER A 7 -13.97 -11.32 17.22
CA SER A 7 -13.68 -10.22 16.30
C SER A 7 -14.88 -9.73 15.46
N MET A 8 -15.93 -10.54 15.30
CA MET A 8 -17.05 -10.21 14.39
C MET A 8 -18.30 -9.73 15.12
N ARG A 9 -18.77 -8.52 14.78
CA ARG A 9 -20.00 -7.93 15.32
C ARG A 9 -21.18 -8.27 14.40
N ILE A 10 -22.04 -9.18 14.85
CA ILE A 10 -23.19 -9.73 14.10
C ILE A 10 -24.56 -9.28 14.65
N HIS A 11 -24.59 -8.61 15.80
CA HIS A 11 -25.84 -8.15 16.44
C HIS A 11 -25.61 -6.85 17.20
N MET A 12 -26.65 -6.00 17.30
CA MET A 12 -26.57 -4.69 17.97
C MET A 12 -26.17 -4.78 19.45
N SER A 13 -26.42 -5.92 20.11
CA SER A 13 -25.99 -6.16 21.50
C SER A 13 -24.48 -6.34 21.65
N HIS A 14 -23.74 -6.59 20.56
CA HIS A 14 -22.28 -6.69 20.58
C HIS A 14 -21.61 -5.31 20.45
N ILE A 15 -22.40 -4.28 20.16
CA ILE A 15 -21.95 -2.90 19.95
C ILE A 15 -22.21 -2.13 21.24
N SER A 16 -21.19 -1.45 21.75
CA SER A 16 -21.31 -0.59 22.93
C SER A 16 -22.20 0.63 22.64
N ASP A 17 -22.74 1.26 23.67
CA ASP A 17 -23.65 2.39 23.46
C ASP A 17 -22.95 3.60 22.84
N LEU A 18 -21.67 3.83 23.17
CA LEU A 18 -20.84 4.84 22.51
C LEU A 18 -20.67 4.55 21.00
N GLU A 19 -20.32 3.30 20.65
CA GLU A 19 -20.20 2.90 19.24
C GLU A 19 -21.53 3.06 18.49
N LYS A 20 -22.67 2.68 19.11
CA LYS A 20 -24.00 2.86 18.52
C LYS A 20 -24.34 4.32 18.28
N GLU A 21 -24.06 5.19 19.25
CA GLU A 21 -24.33 6.63 19.13
C GLU A 21 -23.56 7.22 17.94
N VAL A 22 -22.27 6.92 17.86
CA VAL A 22 -21.40 7.42 16.79
C VAL A 22 -21.84 6.89 15.42
N LEU A 23 -22.19 5.61 15.30
CA LEU A 23 -22.71 5.02 14.06
C LEU A 23 -24.06 5.60 13.66
N SER A 24 -24.96 5.81 14.63
CA SER A 24 -26.27 6.43 14.40
C SER A 24 -26.12 7.84 13.89
N ARG A 25 -25.20 8.62 14.47
CA ARG A 25 -24.90 9.99 14.02
C ARG A 25 -24.31 10.01 12.62
N GLN A 26 -23.36 9.11 12.33
CA GLN A 26 -22.78 8.99 10.99
C GLN A 26 -23.85 8.65 9.94
N LEU A 27 -24.77 7.73 10.26
CA LEU A 27 -25.91 7.42 9.40
C LEU A 27 -26.85 8.62 9.23
N GLN A 28 -27.27 9.27 10.31
CA GLN A 28 -28.18 10.42 10.26
C GLN A 28 -27.61 11.60 9.46
N ASN A 29 -26.30 11.81 9.52
CA ASN A 29 -25.60 12.87 8.78
C ASN A 29 -25.25 12.47 7.34
N SER A 30 -25.54 11.23 6.91
CA SER A 30 -25.24 10.77 5.55
C SER A 30 -26.09 11.49 4.50
N PRO A 31 -25.61 11.64 3.26
CA PRO A 31 -26.40 12.15 2.14
C PRO A 31 -27.77 11.47 2.00
N PHE A 32 -27.82 10.16 2.23
CA PHE A 32 -29.04 9.38 2.20
C PHE A 32 -30.11 9.90 3.18
N CYS A 33 -29.77 10.04 4.46
CA CYS A 33 -30.70 10.52 5.50
C CYS A 33 -30.98 12.02 5.43
N GLN A 34 -30.03 12.83 4.91
CA GLN A 34 -30.18 14.28 4.79
C GLN A 34 -31.00 14.70 3.57
N SER A 35 -31.08 13.86 2.53
CA SER A 35 -31.91 14.13 1.37
C SER A 35 -33.41 14.12 1.73
N GLN A 36 -34.24 14.89 1.01
CA GLN A 36 -35.71 14.80 1.15
C GLN A 36 -36.32 13.62 0.37
N GLN A 37 -35.48 12.83 -0.33
CA GLN A 37 -35.90 11.70 -1.17
C GLN A 37 -35.86 10.28 -0.54
N PRO A 38 -35.49 10.01 0.73
CA PRO A 38 -35.35 8.64 1.20
C PRO A 38 -36.68 7.89 1.31
N ALA A 39 -37.82 8.59 1.29
CA ALA A 39 -39.14 8.00 1.48
C ALA A 39 -39.63 7.11 0.31
N ASP A 40 -39.07 7.27 -0.90
CA ASP A 40 -39.58 6.58 -2.10
C ASP A 40 -38.67 5.44 -2.62
N ARG A 41 -37.43 5.30 -2.11
CA ARG A 41 -36.51 4.22 -2.53
C ARG A 41 -36.77 2.94 -1.75
N HIS A 42 -37.23 1.90 -2.46
CA HIS A 42 -37.32 0.55 -1.91
C HIS A 42 -35.94 -0.15 -2.02
N ILE A 43 -35.05 0.16 -1.08
CA ILE A 43 -33.71 -0.42 -1.03
C ILE A 43 -33.74 -1.88 -0.53
N THR A 44 -33.10 -2.78 -1.28
CA THR A 44 -32.99 -4.22 -0.98
C THR A 44 -31.55 -4.70 -0.94
N THR A 45 -30.63 -3.98 -1.57
CA THR A 45 -29.24 -4.40 -1.70
C THR A 45 -28.30 -3.35 -1.11
N LEU A 46 -27.33 -3.79 -0.31
CA LEU A 46 -26.28 -2.96 0.28
C LEU A 46 -24.96 -3.24 -0.43
N ASP A 47 -24.50 -2.27 -1.21
CA ASP A 47 -23.21 -2.35 -1.91
C ASP A 47 -22.14 -1.58 -1.13
N ILE A 48 -21.05 -2.26 -0.77
CA ILE A 48 -20.00 -1.70 0.08
C ILE A 48 -18.65 -1.76 -0.62
N PHE A 49 -18.10 -0.59 -0.91
CA PHE A 49 -16.79 -0.46 -1.56
C PHE A 49 -15.73 -0.05 -0.53
N ASP A 50 -14.61 -0.78 -0.42
CA ASP A 50 -13.42 -0.28 0.29
C ASP A 50 -12.74 0.84 -0.53
N PHE A 51 -12.01 1.72 0.17
CA PHE A 51 -11.33 2.84 -0.45
C PHE A 51 -9.91 2.50 -0.92
N ASP A 52 -9.00 2.29 0.03
CA ASP A 52 -7.56 2.17 -0.25
C ASP A 52 -7.25 0.89 -1.03
N SER A 53 -6.56 1.02 -2.16
CA SER A 53 -6.19 -0.05 -3.10
C SER A 53 -7.36 -0.80 -3.77
N THR A 54 -8.61 -0.45 -3.43
CA THR A 54 -9.83 -1.00 -4.03
C THR A 54 -10.43 -0.01 -5.02
N LEU A 55 -11.14 1.01 -4.54
CA LEU A 55 -11.70 2.08 -5.37
C LEU A 55 -10.62 3.09 -5.79
N PHE A 56 -9.72 3.41 -4.87
CA PHE A 56 -8.67 4.41 -5.03
C PHE A 56 -7.29 3.76 -4.91
N LEU A 57 -6.39 4.04 -5.84
CA LEU A 57 -5.01 3.56 -5.87
C LEU A 57 -4.15 4.32 -4.85
N SER A 58 -4.48 4.20 -3.56
CA SER A 58 -3.78 4.86 -2.48
C SER A 58 -2.28 4.53 -2.52
N PRO A 59 -1.38 5.53 -2.41
CA PRO A 59 0.04 5.26 -2.39
C PRO A 59 0.45 4.39 -1.22
N LEU A 60 1.38 3.49 -1.52
CA LEU A 60 2.03 2.62 -0.56
C LEU A 60 3.52 2.90 -0.59
N LEU A 61 4.18 2.71 0.55
CA LEU A 61 5.63 2.81 0.63
C LEU A 61 6.28 1.70 -0.21
N SER A 62 7.22 2.11 -1.06
CA SER A 62 7.94 1.27 -2.00
C SER A 62 9.04 0.49 -1.29
N PRO A 63 9.05 -0.86 -1.41
CA PRO A 63 10.14 -1.67 -0.87
C PRO A 63 11.46 -1.46 -1.61
N ASN A 64 11.44 -0.76 -2.75
CA ASN A 64 12.63 -0.33 -3.48
C ASN A 64 13.33 0.89 -2.83
N ILE A 65 12.68 1.55 -1.86
CA ILE A 65 13.21 2.73 -1.16
C ILE A 65 13.37 2.42 0.33
N TRP A 66 12.34 1.86 0.94
CA TRP A 66 12.24 1.72 2.40
C TRP A 66 12.44 0.29 2.84
N HIS A 67 13.21 0.12 3.91
CA HIS A 67 13.31 -1.16 4.58
C HIS A 67 11.99 -1.52 5.29
N SER A 68 11.64 -2.81 5.31
CA SER A 68 10.35 -3.30 5.82
C SER A 68 10.08 -2.94 7.28
N SER A 69 11.10 -2.96 8.13
CA SER A 69 10.98 -2.56 9.53
C SER A 69 10.62 -1.08 9.68
N PHE A 70 11.16 -0.20 8.84
CA PHE A 70 10.80 1.22 8.85
C PHE A 70 9.38 1.43 8.31
N VAL A 71 8.98 0.71 7.26
CA VAL A 71 7.59 0.71 6.78
C VAL A 71 6.63 0.34 7.91
N ASN A 72 6.94 -0.69 8.71
CA ASN A 72 6.14 -1.06 9.87
C ASN A 72 6.08 0.07 10.92
N SER A 73 7.20 0.73 11.20
CA SER A 73 7.26 1.81 12.18
C SER A 73 6.45 3.04 11.78
N ILE A 74 6.53 3.49 10.53
CA ILE A 74 5.84 4.70 10.06
C ILE A 74 4.35 4.46 9.74
N THR A 75 3.96 3.21 9.48
CA THR A 75 2.55 2.86 9.27
C THR A 75 1.79 2.69 10.58
N THR A 76 2.50 2.36 11.66
CA THR A 76 1.94 2.20 13.01
C THR A 76 1.47 3.55 13.56
N GLU A 77 0.20 3.60 13.97
CA GLU A 77 -0.37 4.80 14.58
C GLU A 77 0.40 5.16 15.86
N ASN A 78 0.67 6.45 16.05
CA ASN A 78 1.31 7.02 17.23
C ASN A 78 2.76 6.58 17.51
N LEU A 79 3.45 5.94 16.57
CA LEU A 79 4.87 5.59 16.77
C LEU A 79 5.80 6.65 16.16
N LEU A 80 5.65 6.92 14.86
CA LEU A 80 6.40 7.97 14.13
C LEU A 80 5.41 8.97 13.52
N GLY A 81 4.75 9.74 14.38
CA GLY A 81 3.61 10.58 14.02
C GLY A 81 2.29 9.81 14.00
N PRO A 82 1.29 10.22 13.18
CA PRO A 82 -0.07 9.66 13.20
C PRO A 82 -0.18 8.22 12.73
N GLY A 83 0.82 7.73 11.98
CA GLY A 83 0.73 6.52 11.15
C GLY A 83 0.29 6.84 9.72
N TRP A 84 0.87 6.15 8.74
CA TRP A 84 0.63 6.37 7.29
C TRP A 84 -0.85 6.48 6.91
N TRP A 85 -1.70 5.60 7.45
CA TRP A 85 -3.13 5.54 7.13
C TRP A 85 -3.95 6.65 7.80
N ARG A 86 -3.41 7.30 8.83
CA ARG A 86 -4.05 8.43 9.54
C ARG A 86 -3.50 9.79 9.11
N ASP A 87 -2.30 9.83 8.56
CA ASP A 87 -1.67 11.07 8.15
C ASP A 87 -2.27 11.59 6.83
N ILE A 88 -2.85 12.78 6.85
CA ILE A 88 -3.47 13.41 5.67
C ILE A 88 -2.52 13.51 4.48
N ARG A 89 -1.21 13.66 4.76
CA ARG A 89 -0.17 13.80 3.72
C ARG A 89 -0.09 12.57 2.81
N SER A 90 -0.54 11.40 3.27
CA SER A 90 -0.62 10.18 2.45
C SER A 90 -1.58 10.29 1.26
N LEU A 91 -2.56 11.20 1.31
CA LEU A 91 -3.51 11.50 0.22
C LEU A 91 -3.39 12.94 -0.32
N GLN A 92 -2.45 13.75 0.21
CA GLN A 92 -2.05 15.02 -0.38
C GLN A 92 -1.09 14.79 -1.55
N LEU A 93 -1.63 14.12 -2.56
CA LEU A 93 -0.95 13.85 -3.82
C LEU A 93 -0.74 15.18 -4.52
N GLY A 94 0.47 15.40 -5.05
CA GLY A 94 0.86 16.68 -5.63
C GLY A 94 -0.17 17.13 -6.66
N ALA A 95 -0.63 18.37 -6.54
CA ALA A 95 -1.26 19.03 -7.67
C ALA A 95 -0.12 19.35 -8.64
N ASP A 96 -0.17 18.83 -9.87
CA ASP A 96 0.22 19.72 -10.96
C ASP A 96 -0.71 20.94 -10.79
N GLU A 97 -0.16 22.10 -10.41
CA GLU A 97 -0.88 23.29 -9.91
C GLU A 97 -1.90 23.88 -10.89
N SER A 98 -2.19 23.22 -12.01
CA SER A 98 -2.99 23.76 -13.10
C SER A 98 -4.49 23.43 -13.04
N GLU A 99 -4.98 22.36 -12.40
CA GLU A 99 -6.42 22.06 -12.40
C GLU A 99 -6.82 21.03 -11.32
N SER A 100 -7.75 21.37 -10.42
CA SER A 100 -8.23 20.48 -9.33
C SER A 100 -8.85 19.16 -9.82
N SER A 101 -9.37 19.12 -11.05
CA SER A 101 -9.87 17.91 -11.72
C SER A 101 -8.78 16.91 -12.11
N THR A 102 -7.51 17.33 -12.18
CA THR A 102 -6.40 16.45 -12.58
C THR A 102 -5.67 15.83 -11.40
N ARG A 103 -5.83 16.37 -10.18
CA ARG A 103 -5.04 15.98 -9.01
C ARG A 103 -5.07 14.47 -8.72
N TRP A 104 -6.24 13.85 -8.85
CA TRP A 104 -6.44 12.43 -8.55
C TRP A 104 -6.75 11.57 -9.78
N CYS A 105 -6.71 12.13 -10.99
CA CYS A 105 -7.20 11.44 -12.19
C CYS A 105 -6.48 10.10 -12.45
N ARG A 106 -5.23 9.97 -12.02
CA ARG A 106 -4.40 8.76 -12.16
C ARG A 106 -4.50 7.78 -10.99
N TYR A 107 -5.32 8.07 -9.99
CA TYR A 107 -5.42 7.30 -8.75
C TYR A 107 -6.75 6.53 -8.64
N TRP A 108 -7.52 6.43 -9.73
CA TRP A 108 -8.77 5.67 -9.73
C TRP A 108 -8.58 4.29 -10.34
N ASN A 109 -9.20 3.30 -9.70
CA ASN A 109 -9.49 2.01 -10.30
C ASN A 109 -10.79 2.15 -11.12
N GLU A 110 -10.65 2.34 -12.44
CA GLU A 110 -11.80 2.66 -13.30
C GLU A 110 -12.83 1.52 -13.38
N ASP A 111 -12.41 0.27 -13.19
CA ASP A 111 -13.34 -0.87 -13.16
C ASP A 111 -14.25 -0.77 -11.93
N ILE A 112 -13.69 -0.46 -10.76
CA ILE A 112 -14.47 -0.28 -9.53
C ILE A 112 -15.29 1.00 -9.57
N VAL A 113 -14.79 2.09 -10.17
CA VAL A 113 -15.57 3.30 -10.44
C VAL A 113 -16.82 2.99 -11.28
N ALA A 114 -16.70 2.12 -12.28
CA ALA A 114 -17.85 1.70 -13.08
C ALA A 114 -18.88 0.94 -12.24
N GLN A 115 -18.42 0.02 -11.37
CA GLN A 115 -19.30 -0.71 -10.44
C GLN A 115 -20.01 0.23 -9.45
N VAL A 116 -19.30 1.22 -8.90
CA VAL A 116 -19.91 2.24 -8.03
C VAL A 116 -21.00 3.01 -8.78
N LYS A 117 -20.74 3.42 -10.02
CA LYS A 117 -21.72 4.17 -10.82
C LYS A 117 -22.94 3.34 -11.20
N GLU A 118 -22.76 2.05 -11.45
CA GLU A 118 -23.86 1.10 -11.68
C GLU A 118 -24.73 1.01 -10.42
N SER A 119 -24.12 0.78 -9.26
CA SER A 119 -24.78 0.77 -7.95
C SER A 119 -25.54 2.08 -7.68
N MET A 120 -24.91 3.24 -7.89
CA MET A 120 -25.54 4.56 -7.71
C MET A 120 -26.74 4.80 -8.62
N SER A 121 -26.80 4.13 -9.78
CA SER A 121 -27.89 4.29 -10.74
C SER A 121 -29.10 3.41 -10.44
N ASP A 122 -28.95 2.37 -9.62
CA ASP A 122 -30.01 1.47 -9.25
C ASP A 122 -30.72 1.95 -7.97
N PRO A 123 -32.01 2.34 -8.03
CA PRO A 123 -32.73 2.85 -6.87
C PRO A 123 -32.97 1.80 -5.77
N SER A 124 -32.81 0.51 -6.08
CA SER A 124 -32.92 -0.60 -5.12
C SER A 124 -31.62 -0.91 -4.37
N HIS A 125 -30.52 -0.24 -4.74
CA HIS A 125 -29.23 -0.39 -4.08
C HIS A 125 -29.00 0.77 -3.11
N LEU A 126 -28.30 0.51 -2.01
CA LEU A 126 -27.76 1.50 -1.08
C LEU A 126 -26.23 1.48 -1.24
N THR A 127 -25.68 2.52 -1.86
CA THR A 127 -24.27 2.56 -2.25
C THR A 127 -23.40 3.18 -1.17
N VAL A 128 -22.51 2.39 -0.57
CA VAL A 128 -21.70 2.77 0.60
C VAL A 128 -20.21 2.71 0.30
N LEU A 129 -19.48 3.77 0.67
CA LEU A 129 -18.02 3.73 0.81
C LEU A 129 -17.70 3.39 2.26
N LEU A 130 -16.90 2.35 2.54
CA LEU A 130 -16.57 1.95 3.90
C LEU A 130 -15.07 1.68 4.05
N THR A 131 -14.35 2.57 4.75
CA THR A 131 -12.89 2.55 4.83
C THR A 131 -12.36 2.59 6.26
N GLY A 132 -11.15 2.04 6.45
CA GLY A 132 -10.40 2.18 7.70
C GLY A 132 -9.79 3.57 7.92
N ARG A 133 -9.84 4.47 6.92
CA ARG A 133 -9.42 5.87 7.07
C ARG A 133 -10.24 6.55 8.16
N ARG A 134 -9.55 7.35 8.98
CA ARG A 134 -10.14 8.07 10.11
C ARG A 134 -11.02 9.21 9.63
N TYR A 135 -12.07 9.53 10.39
CA TYR A 135 -12.92 10.69 10.09
C TYR A 135 -12.12 12.00 10.15
N HIS A 136 -11.31 12.18 11.18
CA HIS A 136 -10.31 13.24 11.25
C HIS A 136 -8.94 12.69 10.87
N PRO A 137 -8.23 13.29 9.90
CA PRO A 137 -8.55 14.54 9.20
C PRO A 137 -9.24 14.35 7.84
N PHE A 138 -9.68 13.14 7.47
CA PHE A 138 -10.03 12.83 6.07
C PHE A 138 -11.44 13.24 5.63
N HIS A 139 -12.39 13.53 6.51
CA HIS A 139 -13.78 13.81 6.10
C HIS A 139 -13.86 14.89 5.01
N ALA A 140 -13.20 16.04 5.22
CA ALA A 140 -13.17 17.11 4.23
C ALA A 140 -12.41 16.72 2.94
N LEU A 141 -11.30 15.99 3.08
CA LEU A 141 -10.49 15.57 1.92
C LEU A 141 -11.19 14.50 1.08
N MET A 142 -11.94 13.61 1.72
CA MET A 142 -12.65 12.52 1.06
C MET A 142 -13.74 13.06 0.15
N ASP A 143 -14.48 14.09 0.60
CA ASP A 143 -15.50 14.76 -0.22
C ASP A 143 -14.89 15.33 -1.51
N ASP A 144 -13.73 16.01 -1.42
CA ASP A 144 -13.02 16.54 -2.59
C ASP A 144 -12.54 15.41 -3.53
N ILE A 145 -11.99 14.33 -2.97
CA ILE A 145 -11.54 13.17 -3.74
C ILE A 145 -12.73 12.58 -4.52
N LEU A 146 -13.82 12.25 -3.84
CA LEU A 146 -15.00 11.64 -4.46
C LEU A 146 -15.64 12.56 -5.52
N ALA A 147 -15.73 13.86 -5.22
CA ALA A 147 -16.23 14.86 -6.14
C ALA A 147 -15.40 14.95 -7.43
N SER A 148 -14.07 14.75 -7.37
CA SER A 148 -13.21 14.74 -8.56
C SER A 148 -13.57 13.68 -9.60
N LYS A 149 -14.31 12.64 -9.19
CA LYS A 149 -14.79 11.57 -10.06
C LYS A 149 -16.32 11.54 -10.21
N GLY A 150 -17.01 12.54 -9.64
CA GLY A 150 -18.46 12.63 -9.63
C GLY A 150 -19.14 11.47 -8.90
N LEU A 151 -18.49 10.93 -7.87
CA LEU A 151 -19.04 9.84 -7.07
C LEU A 151 -19.79 10.44 -5.88
N VAL A 152 -21.07 10.08 -5.76
CA VAL A 152 -21.96 10.54 -4.68
C VAL A 152 -22.52 9.30 -4.01
N PHE A 153 -21.85 8.87 -2.94
CA PHE A 153 -22.28 7.74 -2.14
C PHE A 153 -23.49 8.11 -1.29
N ASP A 154 -24.40 7.15 -1.08
CA ASP A 154 -25.50 7.31 -0.13
C ASP A 154 -24.96 7.50 1.29
N ILE A 155 -23.90 6.76 1.63
CA ILE A 155 -23.22 6.84 2.93
C ILE A 155 -21.70 6.71 2.74
N VAL A 156 -20.95 7.60 3.40
CA VAL A 156 -19.49 7.53 3.51
C VAL A 156 -19.10 7.15 4.95
N GLY A 157 -18.74 5.88 5.14
CA GLY A 157 -18.30 5.30 6.40
C GLY A 157 -16.80 5.46 6.61
N LEU A 158 -16.41 6.57 7.25
CA LEU A 158 -15.05 6.77 7.79
C LEU A 158 -14.97 6.23 9.21
N ARG A 159 -13.84 5.63 9.58
CA ARG A 159 -13.61 5.13 10.94
C ARG A 159 -13.63 6.29 11.93
N PRO A 160 -14.55 6.34 12.91
CA PRO A 160 -14.66 7.47 13.81
C PRO A 160 -13.43 7.65 14.69
N ASP A 161 -13.09 8.91 14.94
CA ASP A 161 -12.18 9.30 16.03
C ASP A 161 -13.01 9.57 17.31
N PRO A 162 -12.37 9.59 18.48
CA PRO A 162 -13.00 10.01 19.73
C PRO A 162 -13.56 11.44 19.63
N GLU A 163 -14.68 11.75 20.27
CA GLU A 163 -15.38 13.03 20.06
C GLU A 163 -14.58 14.27 20.48
N SER A 164 -13.69 14.13 21.47
CA SER A 164 -12.79 15.19 21.94
C SER A 164 -11.58 15.43 21.03
N SER A 165 -11.49 14.73 19.89
CA SER A 165 -10.38 14.83 18.93
C SER A 165 -10.53 15.93 17.87
N ALA A 166 -11.48 16.86 18.00
CA ALA A 166 -11.42 18.12 17.26
C ALA A 166 -10.10 18.81 17.63
N PRO A 167 -9.16 19.04 16.70
CA PRO A 167 -7.87 19.58 17.08
C PRO A 167 -8.01 21.07 17.43
N ASP A 168 -8.07 21.39 18.72
CA ASP A 168 -7.90 22.76 19.23
C ASP A 168 -6.49 23.33 18.96
N HIS A 169 -5.58 22.51 18.42
CA HIS A 169 -4.20 22.89 18.14
C HIS A 169 -3.75 22.47 16.72
N PRO A 170 -3.80 23.40 15.74
CA PRO A 170 -3.35 23.12 14.37
C PRO A 170 -1.81 23.02 14.20
N VAL A 171 -1.01 23.09 15.28
CA VAL A 171 0.46 23.24 15.17
C VAL A 171 1.28 22.36 16.12
N GLY A 172 0.70 21.38 16.81
CA GLY A 172 1.50 20.56 17.72
C GLY A 172 0.84 19.24 18.06
N LEU A 173 1.48 18.15 17.64
CA LEU A 173 1.14 16.74 17.91
C LEU A 173 -0.13 16.25 17.22
N MET A 174 0.05 15.41 16.21
CA MET A 174 -1.04 14.61 15.61
C MET A 174 -1.11 13.19 16.20
N PHE A 175 -0.54 12.98 17.39
CA PHE A 175 -0.72 11.72 18.11
C PHE A 175 -2.16 11.63 18.61
N ASN A 176 -2.76 10.45 18.49
CA ASN A 176 -4.03 10.17 19.15
C ASN A 176 -3.77 10.02 20.65
N HIS A 177 -4.17 11.02 21.43
CA HIS A 177 -4.09 10.97 22.88
C HIS A 177 -5.28 10.24 23.51
N GLU A 178 -6.27 9.88 22.71
CA GLU A 178 -7.52 9.29 23.19
C GLU A 178 -7.72 7.84 22.71
N PRO A 179 -8.37 6.99 23.52
CA PRO A 179 -8.65 5.61 23.11
C PRO A 179 -9.52 5.58 21.87
N ASN A 180 -9.23 4.68 20.93
CA ASN A 180 -10.07 4.50 19.75
C ASN A 180 -11.52 4.15 20.13
N VAL A 181 -12.51 4.72 19.42
CA VAL A 181 -13.93 4.35 19.57
C VAL A 181 -14.13 2.86 19.27
N PHE A 182 -13.52 2.38 18.19
CA PHE A 182 -13.48 0.98 17.81
C PHE A 182 -12.06 0.44 17.94
N GLU A 183 -11.90 -0.74 18.54
CA GLU A 183 -10.59 -1.36 18.73
C GLU A 183 -9.85 -1.62 17.41
N THR A 184 -10.54 -2.21 16.44
CA THR A 184 -9.98 -2.56 15.13
C THR A 184 -10.82 -2.01 13.99
N THR A 185 -10.23 -1.91 12.80
CA THR A 185 -10.98 -1.60 11.56
C THR A 185 -12.07 -2.63 11.30
N MET A 186 -11.83 -3.91 11.61
CA MET A 186 -12.81 -4.97 11.44
C MET A 186 -14.02 -4.80 12.38
N HIS A 187 -13.79 -4.42 13.64
CA HIS A 187 -14.88 -4.11 14.57
C HIS A 187 -15.72 -2.94 14.07
N PHE A 188 -15.08 -1.88 13.58
CA PHE A 188 -15.80 -0.74 12.98
C PHE A 188 -16.65 -1.19 11.78
N LYS A 189 -16.05 -1.87 10.80
CA LYS A 189 -16.76 -2.26 9.57
C LYS A 189 -17.93 -3.20 9.85
N THR A 190 -17.75 -4.20 10.71
CA THR A 190 -18.83 -5.15 11.04
C THR A 190 -19.94 -4.50 11.87
N SER A 191 -19.59 -3.64 12.84
CA SER A 191 -20.59 -2.85 13.59
C SER A 191 -21.38 -1.90 12.69
N PHE A 192 -20.70 -1.27 11.73
CA PHE A 192 -21.33 -0.39 10.74
C PHE A 192 -22.40 -1.15 9.94
N ILE A 193 -22.07 -2.33 9.41
CA ILE A 193 -23.00 -3.15 8.62
C ILE A 193 -24.23 -3.55 9.46
N VAL A 194 -24.03 -4.04 10.69
CA VAL A 194 -25.16 -4.39 11.58
C VAL A 194 -26.04 -3.18 11.88
N ASN A 195 -25.43 -2.01 12.11
CA ASN A 195 -26.20 -0.78 12.33
C ASN A 195 -27.05 -0.41 11.12
N ILE A 196 -26.54 -0.55 9.89
CA ILE A 196 -27.32 -0.30 8.66
C ILE A 196 -28.47 -1.30 8.54
N LEU A 197 -28.21 -2.61 8.66
CA LEU A 197 -29.25 -3.64 8.57
C LEU A 197 -30.35 -3.47 9.62
N HIS A 198 -29.98 -3.06 10.84
CA HIS A 198 -30.95 -2.79 11.91
C HIS A 198 -31.87 -1.61 11.57
N ASN A 199 -31.35 -0.54 10.97
CA ASN A 199 -32.14 0.64 10.61
C ASN A 199 -32.92 0.47 9.30
N TYR A 200 -32.50 -0.45 8.42
CA TYR A 200 -33.16 -0.73 7.14
C TYR A 200 -33.40 -2.23 6.93
N PRO A 201 -34.42 -2.81 7.60
CA PRO A 201 -34.72 -4.24 7.50
C PRO A 201 -35.16 -4.72 6.11
N SER A 202 -35.38 -3.81 5.16
CA SER A 202 -35.67 -4.16 3.76
C SER A 202 -34.44 -4.65 3.00
N LEU A 203 -33.24 -4.38 3.50
CA LEU A 203 -31.99 -4.87 2.93
C LEU A 203 -31.89 -6.39 3.13
N THR A 204 -31.89 -7.13 2.03
CA THR A 204 -31.79 -8.59 2.01
C THR A 204 -30.52 -9.10 1.36
N ASP A 205 -29.77 -8.25 0.66
CA ASP A 205 -28.59 -8.65 -0.09
C ASP A 205 -27.43 -7.71 0.24
N ILE A 206 -26.21 -8.26 0.32
CA ILE A 206 -24.98 -7.49 0.51
C ILE A 206 -23.98 -7.88 -0.57
N VAL A 207 -23.33 -6.89 -1.19
CA VAL A 207 -22.15 -7.10 -2.05
C VAL A 207 -21.01 -6.22 -1.54
N MET A 208 -19.82 -6.79 -1.41
CA MET A 208 -18.64 -6.09 -0.87
C MET A 208 -17.45 -6.21 -1.80
N TRP A 209 -16.70 -5.12 -1.98
CA TRP A 209 -15.45 -5.06 -2.74
C TRP A 209 -14.29 -4.64 -1.81
N ASP A 210 -13.24 -5.47 -1.73
CA ASP A 210 -12.01 -5.19 -0.96
C ASP A 210 -10.83 -5.88 -1.69
N ASP A 211 -9.61 -5.34 -1.58
CA ASP A 211 -8.39 -5.88 -2.17
C ASP A 211 -7.57 -6.71 -1.18
N ARG A 212 -7.79 -6.53 0.13
CA ARG A 212 -6.95 -7.14 1.16
C ARG A 212 -7.38 -8.57 1.43
N GLN A 213 -6.55 -9.53 1.04
CA GLN A 213 -6.83 -10.97 1.23
C GLN A 213 -7.24 -11.33 2.67
N SER A 214 -6.63 -10.70 3.69
CA SER A 214 -7.01 -10.92 5.10
C SER A 214 -8.43 -10.44 5.40
N HIS A 215 -8.85 -9.29 4.86
CA HIS A 215 -10.22 -8.80 5.00
C HIS A 215 -11.20 -9.68 4.22
N ILE A 216 -10.87 -10.03 2.97
CA ILE A 216 -11.72 -10.86 2.11
C ILE A 216 -12.05 -12.20 2.79
N CYS A 217 -11.06 -12.86 3.40
CA CYS A 217 -11.30 -14.11 4.12
C CYS A 217 -12.27 -13.92 5.29
N VAL A 218 -12.05 -12.88 6.12
CA VAL A 218 -12.91 -12.60 7.28
C VAL A 218 -14.32 -12.20 6.86
N PHE A 219 -14.48 -11.34 5.85
CA PHE A 219 -15.79 -10.91 5.38
C PHE A 219 -16.58 -12.03 4.71
N LYS A 220 -15.93 -12.98 4.02
CA LYS A 220 -16.62 -14.18 3.51
C LYS A 220 -17.26 -14.97 4.64
N GLU A 221 -16.53 -15.23 5.72
CA GLU A 221 -17.08 -15.92 6.89
C GLU A 221 -18.17 -15.10 7.59
N TYR A 222 -17.99 -13.78 7.67
CA TYR A 222 -18.97 -12.86 8.24
C TYR A 222 -20.30 -12.88 7.48
N LEU A 223 -20.27 -12.78 6.15
CA LEU A 223 -21.45 -12.77 5.30
C LEU A 223 -22.23 -14.08 5.38
N ILE A 224 -21.54 -15.24 5.37
CA ILE A 224 -22.15 -16.55 5.58
C ILE A 224 -22.88 -16.60 6.93
N LYS A 225 -22.29 -16.05 7.99
CA LYS A 225 -22.95 -16.00 9.31
C LYS A 225 -24.20 -15.12 9.31
N LEU A 226 -24.20 -14.01 8.57
CA LEU A 226 -25.40 -13.17 8.44
C LEU A 226 -26.53 -13.91 7.70
N GLU A 227 -26.18 -14.70 6.67
CA GLU A 227 -27.13 -15.58 5.97
C GLU A 227 -27.70 -16.67 6.88
N ASP A 228 -26.83 -17.38 7.63
CA ASP A 228 -27.22 -18.45 8.55
C ASP A 228 -28.18 -17.95 9.65
N LEU A 229 -28.02 -16.69 10.07
CA LEU A 229 -28.90 -16.04 11.04
C LEU A 229 -30.18 -15.45 10.42
N GLY A 230 -30.32 -15.50 9.10
CA GLY A 230 -31.44 -14.92 8.37
C GLY A 230 -31.49 -13.39 8.41
N LEU A 231 -30.37 -12.73 8.73
CA LEU A 231 -30.25 -11.27 8.72
C LEU A 231 -30.18 -10.74 7.29
N VAL A 232 -29.62 -11.54 6.38
CA VAL A 232 -29.64 -11.32 4.93
C VAL A 232 -29.95 -12.63 4.23
N LYS A 233 -30.42 -12.56 2.99
CA LYS A 233 -30.65 -13.72 2.12
C LYS A 233 -29.41 -14.09 1.31
N ARG A 234 -28.55 -13.11 1.00
CA ARG A 234 -27.34 -13.30 0.19
C ARG A 234 -26.26 -12.30 0.61
N GLY A 235 -25.03 -12.78 0.72
CA GLY A 235 -23.82 -11.99 0.90
C GLY A 235 -22.74 -12.41 -0.10
N GLU A 236 -22.23 -11.43 -0.85
CA GLU A 236 -21.18 -11.64 -1.84
C GLU A 236 -19.93 -10.82 -1.52
N MET A 237 -18.77 -11.46 -1.62
CA MET A 237 -17.46 -10.80 -1.48
C MET A 237 -16.70 -10.87 -2.80
N VAL A 238 -16.55 -9.72 -3.45
CA VAL A 238 -15.79 -9.52 -4.68
C VAL A 238 -14.34 -9.19 -4.34
N CYS A 239 -13.42 -10.06 -4.76
CA CYS A 239 -11.98 -9.85 -4.59
C CYS A 239 -11.48 -8.88 -5.66
N VAL A 240 -10.98 -7.72 -5.24
CA VAL A 240 -10.36 -6.74 -6.14
C VAL A 240 -8.88 -7.05 -6.24
N VAL A 241 -8.35 -7.11 -7.47
CA VAL A 241 -6.90 -7.29 -7.67
C VAL A 241 -6.19 -6.04 -7.16
N PRO A 242 -5.29 -6.16 -6.17
CA PRO A 242 -4.62 -5.00 -5.59
C PRO A 242 -3.77 -4.29 -6.64
N ALA A 243 -3.99 -2.99 -6.80
CA ALA A 243 -3.23 -2.15 -7.70
C ALA A 243 -2.62 -0.97 -6.94
N ARG A 244 -1.35 -0.69 -7.23
CA ARG A 244 -0.65 0.48 -6.71
C ARG A 244 -0.67 1.60 -7.74
N PRO A 245 -0.58 2.88 -7.34
CA PRO A 245 -0.40 3.94 -8.31
C PRO A 245 0.99 3.88 -8.94
N LYS A 246 1.18 4.61 -10.04
CA LYS A 246 2.50 4.79 -10.66
C LYS A 246 3.56 5.23 -9.64
N TYR A 247 4.75 4.65 -9.79
CA TYR A 247 5.89 4.91 -8.93
C TYR A 247 6.29 6.39 -8.93
N ASN A 248 6.37 6.98 -7.74
CA ASN A 248 6.76 8.39 -7.55
C ASN A 248 7.71 8.51 -6.34
N PRO A 249 9.00 8.18 -6.49
CA PRO A 249 9.96 8.15 -5.40
C PRO A 249 10.19 9.53 -4.78
N GLU A 250 10.10 10.61 -5.57
CA GLU A 250 10.34 11.98 -5.10
C GLU A 250 9.24 12.44 -4.12
N TRP A 251 7.98 12.26 -4.51
CA TRP A 251 6.85 12.56 -3.62
C TRP A 251 6.91 11.71 -2.36
N GLU A 252 7.18 10.42 -2.50
CA GLU A 252 7.24 9.48 -1.38
C GLU A 252 8.33 9.88 -0.37
N HIS A 253 9.55 10.16 -0.85
CA HIS A 253 10.64 10.62 0.00
C HIS A 253 10.33 11.96 0.69
N LYS A 254 9.76 12.93 -0.04
CA LYS A 254 9.37 14.23 0.52
C LYS A 254 8.32 14.08 1.61
N THR A 255 7.29 13.27 1.37
CA THR A 255 6.21 13.01 2.32
C THR A 255 6.71 12.31 3.58
N VAL A 256 7.47 11.23 3.44
CA VAL A 256 8.04 10.49 4.57
C VAL A 256 8.97 11.38 5.39
N LYS A 257 9.84 12.16 4.74
CA LYS A 257 10.72 13.11 5.43
C LYS A 257 9.91 14.15 6.21
N SER A 258 8.85 14.70 5.62
CA SER A 258 7.98 15.65 6.30
C SER A 258 7.30 15.03 7.53
N ILE A 259 6.81 13.79 7.43
CA ILE A 259 6.24 13.07 8.57
C ILE A 259 7.25 12.94 9.71
N LEU A 260 8.47 12.52 9.37
CA LEU A 260 9.55 12.33 10.34
C LEU A 260 9.99 13.65 10.99
N ASP A 261 10.10 14.73 10.21
CA ASP A 261 10.47 16.05 10.71
C ASP A 261 9.40 16.57 11.68
N THR A 262 8.11 16.48 11.33
CA THR A 262 7.01 16.86 12.23
C THR A 262 6.98 16.04 13.51
N HIS A 263 7.26 14.73 13.42
CA HIS A 263 7.41 13.86 14.61
C HIS A 263 8.52 14.38 15.52
N ASN A 264 9.69 14.67 14.97
CA ASN A 264 10.83 15.15 15.73
C ASN A 264 10.55 16.50 16.42
N ASP A 265 9.94 17.44 15.69
CA ASP A 265 9.57 18.75 16.24
C ASP A 265 8.57 18.61 17.39
N ALA A 266 7.59 17.72 17.24
CA ALA A 266 6.63 17.38 18.28
C ALA A 266 7.29 16.78 19.53
N VAL A 267 8.21 15.84 19.36
CA VAL A 267 8.95 15.24 20.47
C VAL A 267 9.77 16.29 21.22
N LEU A 268 10.48 17.16 20.49
CA LEU A 268 11.26 18.25 21.09
C LEU A 268 10.39 19.25 21.85
N ALA A 269 9.23 19.61 21.28
CA ALA A 269 8.26 20.47 21.95
C ALA A 269 7.74 19.83 23.26
N LEU A 270 7.41 18.54 23.25
CA LEU A 270 6.96 17.82 24.45
C LEU A 270 8.02 17.77 25.54
N ARG A 271 9.29 17.51 25.20
CA ARG A 271 10.41 17.51 26.16
C ARG A 271 10.49 18.84 26.91
N ASN A 272 10.27 19.96 26.21
CA ASN A 272 10.29 21.28 26.82
C ASN A 272 9.12 21.53 27.79
N THR A 273 7.99 20.84 27.62
CA THR A 273 6.81 20.97 28.50
C THR A 273 6.85 20.08 29.74
N GLY A 274 7.73 19.07 29.78
CA GLY A 274 7.79 18.08 30.86
C GLY A 274 6.58 17.12 30.93
N LYS A 275 5.68 17.16 29.94
CA LYS A 275 4.56 16.22 29.85
C LYS A 275 5.04 14.81 29.47
N PRO A 276 4.39 13.74 29.96
CA PRO A 276 4.76 12.37 29.62
C PRO A 276 4.50 12.08 28.13
N PHE A 277 5.33 11.22 27.55
CA PHE A 277 5.10 10.66 26.23
C PHE A 277 4.03 9.57 26.30
N THR A 278 3.01 9.66 25.46
CA THR A 278 2.09 8.55 25.23
C THR A 278 2.75 7.60 24.25
N GLU A 279 3.24 6.46 24.73
CA GLU A 279 3.78 5.40 23.87
C GLU A 279 2.62 4.51 23.39
N PRO A 280 2.62 4.09 22.11
CA PRO A 280 1.68 3.07 21.66
C PRO A 280 1.96 1.76 22.42
N ASN A 281 0.91 0.95 22.64
CA ASN A 281 1.04 -0.41 23.16
C ASN A 281 1.60 -1.38 22.11
N VAL A 282 2.64 -0.98 21.38
CA VAL A 282 3.27 -1.76 20.32
C VAL A 282 4.78 -1.64 20.46
N VAL A 283 5.42 -2.79 20.54
CA VAL A 283 6.87 -2.94 20.65
C VAL A 283 7.38 -3.25 19.25
N ILE A 284 7.98 -2.26 18.58
CA ILE A 284 8.54 -2.42 17.23
C ILE A 284 10.06 -2.38 17.29
N GLU A 285 10.69 -3.45 16.84
CA GLU A 285 12.12 -3.49 16.58
C GLU A 285 12.41 -3.05 15.14
N ASN A 286 13.41 -2.20 14.98
CA ASN A 286 13.94 -1.78 13.71
C ASN A 286 15.46 -2.00 13.69
N HIS A 287 15.91 -3.07 13.02
CA HIS A 287 17.33 -3.44 12.92
C HIS A 287 18.07 -3.50 14.28
N GLY A 288 17.53 -4.25 15.25
CA GLY A 288 18.15 -4.37 16.58
C GLY A 288 17.93 -3.16 17.49
N GLN A 289 17.23 -2.12 17.03
CA GLN A 289 16.87 -0.95 17.83
C GLN A 289 15.37 -0.93 18.12
N MET A 290 15.03 -0.80 19.39
CA MET A 290 13.64 -0.55 19.80
C MET A 290 13.23 0.86 19.41
N ILE A 291 12.16 0.97 18.63
CA ILE A 291 11.56 2.26 18.27
C ILE A 291 10.59 2.68 19.38
N SER A 292 10.69 3.94 19.77
CA SER A 292 9.83 4.61 20.77
C SER A 292 9.41 5.97 20.24
N SER A 293 8.16 6.35 20.54
CA SER A 293 7.59 7.64 20.14
C SER A 293 8.25 8.81 20.88
N ALA A 294 8.91 8.56 22.00
CA ALA A 294 9.66 9.55 22.78
C ALA A 294 11.03 9.96 22.21
N ASN A 295 11.51 9.31 21.16
CA ASN A 295 12.82 9.60 20.55
C ASN A 295 12.70 10.42 19.25
N THR A 296 13.81 11.06 18.89
CA THR A 296 13.95 11.74 17.60
C THR A 296 14.79 10.90 16.64
N TYR A 297 14.50 10.99 15.35
CA TYR A 297 15.07 10.10 14.34
C TYR A 297 15.59 10.85 13.10
N SER A 298 16.59 10.26 12.45
CA SER A 298 17.08 10.66 11.13
C SER A 298 17.03 9.47 10.18
N LEU A 299 16.89 9.76 8.88
CA LEU A 299 16.97 8.72 7.86
C LEU A 299 18.40 8.17 7.77
N LYS A 300 18.52 6.85 7.71
CA LYS A 300 19.78 6.12 7.60
C LYS A 300 19.73 5.16 6.42
N LYS A 301 20.84 5.01 5.71
CA LYS A 301 21.04 3.95 4.72
C LYS A 301 21.51 2.67 5.40
N VAL A 302 20.90 1.53 5.07
CA VAL A 302 21.35 0.20 5.48
C VAL A 302 21.75 -0.63 4.27
N ASP A 303 22.85 -1.36 4.40
CA ASP A 303 23.31 -2.30 3.40
C ASP A 303 22.37 -3.51 3.36
N TRP A 304 21.53 -3.59 2.33
CA TRP A 304 20.45 -4.57 2.24
C TRP A 304 20.80 -5.77 1.36
N LEU A 305 21.30 -5.52 0.15
CA LEU A 305 21.72 -6.58 -0.78
C LEU A 305 23.18 -6.42 -1.14
N LEU A 306 23.90 -7.53 -1.28
CA LEU A 306 25.11 -7.56 -2.07
C LEU A 306 24.74 -7.54 -3.54
N VAL A 307 25.36 -6.64 -4.29
CA VAL A 307 25.09 -6.44 -5.71
C VAL A 307 26.37 -6.21 -6.50
N LEU A 308 26.36 -6.56 -7.78
CA LEU A 308 27.33 -6.05 -8.74
C LEU A 308 26.77 -4.76 -9.34
N LYS A 309 27.31 -3.60 -8.95
CA LYS A 309 26.87 -2.29 -9.44
C LYS A 309 27.42 -2.04 -10.83
N LEU A 310 26.54 -1.71 -11.76
CA LEU A 310 26.88 -1.48 -13.16
C LEU A 310 27.12 0.00 -13.40
N SER A 311 28.03 0.30 -14.33
CA SER A 311 28.26 1.68 -14.76
C SER A 311 27.12 2.14 -15.68
N PRO A 312 26.86 3.46 -15.79
CA PRO A 312 25.82 3.98 -16.68
C PRO A 312 25.98 3.55 -18.14
N SER A 313 27.21 3.34 -18.62
CA SER A 313 27.48 2.85 -19.98
C SER A 313 27.03 1.40 -20.17
N VAL A 314 27.28 0.53 -19.19
CA VAL A 314 26.79 -0.86 -19.19
C VAL A 314 25.27 -0.89 -19.13
N THR A 315 24.65 -0.12 -18.23
CA THR A 315 23.19 -0.02 -18.10
C THR A 315 22.53 0.45 -19.40
N THR A 316 23.08 1.50 -20.05
CA THR A 316 22.58 2.01 -21.34
C THR A 316 22.67 0.96 -22.43
N ARG A 317 23.76 0.19 -22.47
CA ARG A 317 23.93 -0.90 -23.44
C ARG A 317 22.97 -2.05 -23.20
N LEU A 318 22.73 -2.43 -21.95
CA LEU A 318 21.72 -3.45 -21.62
C LEU A 318 20.33 -2.98 -22.06
N GLN A 319 19.98 -1.72 -21.78
CA GLN A 319 18.70 -1.17 -22.20
C GLN A 319 18.53 -1.22 -23.73
N SER A 320 19.53 -0.77 -24.49
CA SER A 320 19.41 -0.72 -25.95
C SER A 320 19.27 -2.10 -26.60
N VAL A 321 19.86 -3.14 -26.01
CA VAL A 321 19.76 -4.52 -26.49
C VAL A 321 18.43 -5.16 -26.12
N PHE A 322 17.97 -5.00 -24.88
CA PHE A 322 16.82 -5.75 -24.36
C PHE A 322 15.49 -5.01 -24.44
N GLU A 323 15.48 -3.69 -24.58
CA GLU A 323 14.24 -2.92 -24.68
C GLU A 323 13.38 -3.29 -25.90
N PRO A 324 13.93 -3.50 -27.12
CA PRO A 324 13.15 -3.98 -28.26
C PRO A 324 12.49 -5.33 -27.98
N LEU A 325 13.21 -6.25 -27.34
CA LEU A 325 12.70 -7.58 -26.96
C LEU A 325 11.60 -7.47 -25.91
N TYR A 326 11.81 -6.63 -24.89
CA TYR A 326 10.81 -6.38 -23.85
C TYR A 326 9.52 -5.82 -24.44
N ARG A 327 9.60 -4.82 -25.32
CA ARG A 327 8.43 -4.23 -25.98
C ARG A 327 7.71 -5.25 -26.88
N GLN A 328 8.46 -6.12 -27.56
CA GLN A 328 7.89 -7.19 -28.37
C GLN A 328 7.13 -8.22 -27.52
N ASP A 329 7.72 -8.68 -26.41
CA ASP A 329 7.11 -9.65 -25.50
C ASP A 329 5.83 -9.08 -24.86
N VAL A 330 5.88 -7.83 -24.39
CA VAL A 330 4.72 -7.13 -23.79
C VAL A 330 3.59 -6.91 -24.82
N SER A 331 3.94 -6.63 -26.07
CA SER A 331 2.93 -6.46 -27.13
C SER A 331 2.28 -7.80 -27.51
N SER A 332 3.07 -8.86 -27.58
CA SER A 332 2.61 -10.21 -27.97
C SER A 332 1.69 -10.82 -26.90
N SER A 333 2.06 -10.68 -25.61
CA SER A 333 1.22 -11.11 -24.49
C SER A 333 -0.12 -10.37 -24.41
N SER A 334 -0.17 -9.09 -24.81
CA SER A 334 -1.42 -8.33 -24.85
C SER A 334 -2.37 -8.70 -26.01
N ALA A 335 -1.87 -9.36 -27.05
CA ALA A 335 -2.68 -9.75 -28.21
C ALA A 335 -3.49 -11.04 -27.97
N GLU A 336 -3.04 -11.90 -27.04
CA GLU A 336 -3.73 -13.14 -26.67
C GLU A 336 -4.87 -12.90 -25.65
N SER A 337 -4.83 -11.80 -24.87
CA SER A 337 -5.88 -11.46 -23.88
C SER A 337 -6.92 -10.46 -24.42
N LYS A 338 -7.46 -10.70 -25.62
CA LYS A 338 -8.51 -9.86 -26.26
C LYS A 338 -9.87 -9.80 -25.52
N SER A 339 -9.95 -10.26 -24.28
CA SER A 339 -11.13 -10.24 -23.43
C SER A 339 -11.01 -9.19 -22.33
N THR A 340 -11.38 -7.95 -22.66
CA THR A 340 -12.03 -6.95 -21.79
C THR A 340 -11.38 -6.36 -20.53
N ALA A 341 -10.17 -6.70 -20.09
CA ALA A 341 -9.55 -6.03 -18.93
C ALA A 341 -8.17 -5.46 -19.29
N THR A 342 -7.86 -4.18 -19.00
CA THR A 342 -6.51 -3.61 -18.70
C THR A 342 -6.25 -2.14 -19.12
N THR A 343 -7.17 -1.36 -19.72
CA THR A 343 -6.81 0.02 -20.14
C THR A 343 -6.40 0.92 -18.98
N TRP A 344 -7.18 0.97 -17.89
CA TRP A 344 -6.85 1.81 -16.74
C TRP A 344 -5.60 1.32 -15.99
N GLN A 345 -5.38 0.01 -15.93
CA GLN A 345 -4.18 -0.57 -15.30
C GLN A 345 -2.90 -0.08 -16.02
N ASN A 346 -2.97 0.12 -17.34
CA ASN A 346 -1.84 0.66 -18.10
C ASN A 346 -1.64 2.17 -17.87
N THR A 347 -2.72 2.91 -17.63
CA THR A 347 -2.66 4.37 -17.52
C THR A 347 -2.39 4.84 -16.09
N ASN A 348 -2.91 4.12 -15.10
CA ASN A 348 -3.00 4.57 -13.71
C ASN A 348 -2.20 3.70 -12.74
N ALA A 349 -2.20 2.37 -12.95
CA ALA A 349 -1.55 1.45 -12.04
C ALA A 349 -0.02 1.38 -12.23
N GLU A 350 0.67 0.85 -11.22
CA GLU A 350 2.10 0.57 -11.21
C GLU A 350 2.43 -0.46 -12.29
N GLY A 351 3.33 -0.07 -13.20
CA GLY A 351 3.94 -0.96 -14.17
C GLY A 351 5.44 -1.16 -13.91
N PRO A 352 6.09 -2.04 -14.67
CA PRO A 352 7.52 -2.25 -14.57
C PRO A 352 8.30 -0.98 -14.95
N VAL A 353 9.27 -0.61 -14.12
CA VAL A 353 10.20 0.51 -14.34
C VAL A 353 11.57 -0.06 -14.67
N PHE A 354 12.30 0.60 -15.57
CA PHE A 354 13.68 0.22 -15.87
C PHE A 354 14.61 0.63 -14.72
N PHE A 355 15.32 -0.34 -14.15
CA PHE A 355 16.37 -0.12 -13.16
C PHE A 355 17.71 -0.59 -13.74
N GLY A 356 17.82 -1.87 -14.10
CA GLY A 356 18.87 -2.43 -14.97
C GLY A 356 20.33 -2.13 -14.60
N ASP A 357 20.60 -1.63 -13.40
CA ASP A 357 21.86 -1.04 -12.98
C ASP A 357 22.62 -1.90 -11.95
N GLN A 358 22.05 -3.04 -11.59
CA GLN A 358 22.65 -3.93 -10.59
C GLN A 358 22.30 -5.40 -10.83
N VAL A 359 23.30 -6.27 -10.67
CA VAL A 359 23.08 -7.72 -10.54
C VAL A 359 22.87 -8.03 -9.06
N LEU A 360 21.80 -8.77 -8.74
CA LEU A 360 21.50 -9.19 -7.37
C LEU A 360 22.31 -10.43 -7.03
N LEU A 361 23.19 -10.33 -6.03
CA LEU A 361 24.06 -11.43 -5.62
C LEU A 361 23.47 -12.21 -4.44
N ALA A 362 23.15 -11.51 -3.35
CA ALA A 362 22.58 -12.12 -2.15
C ALA A 362 21.95 -11.07 -1.22
N VAL A 363 21.05 -11.50 -0.33
CA VAL A 363 20.62 -10.69 0.82
C VAL A 363 21.78 -10.53 1.79
N ASN A 364 22.03 -9.31 2.25
CA ASN A 364 23.10 -9.02 3.20
C ASN A 364 22.78 -9.57 4.58
N THR A 365 23.33 -10.75 4.89
CA THR A 365 23.28 -11.37 6.22
C THR A 365 24.69 -11.57 6.75
N LYS A 366 24.82 -11.77 8.08
CA LYS A 366 26.13 -11.95 8.71
C LYS A 366 26.87 -13.14 8.10
N GLY A 367 27.99 -12.87 7.43
CA GLY A 367 28.86 -13.88 6.83
C GLY A 367 28.60 -14.15 5.35
N ILE A 368 27.55 -13.60 4.73
CA ILE A 368 27.25 -13.88 3.31
C ILE A 368 28.33 -13.37 2.36
N ALA A 369 28.95 -12.22 2.68
CA ALA A 369 30.05 -11.67 1.89
C ALA A 369 31.27 -12.61 1.93
N SER A 370 31.59 -13.14 3.11
CA SER A 370 32.67 -14.12 3.30
C SER A 370 32.35 -15.44 2.59
N GLN A 371 31.09 -15.85 2.57
CA GLN A 371 30.65 -17.04 1.85
C GLN A 371 30.84 -16.87 0.34
N LEU A 372 30.39 -15.76 -0.26
CA LEU A 372 30.59 -15.47 -1.68
C LEU A 372 32.07 -15.38 -2.06
N GLU A 373 32.92 -14.85 -1.17
CA GLU A 373 34.36 -14.84 -1.36
C GLU A 373 34.96 -16.24 -1.35
N GLN A 374 34.55 -17.09 -0.41
CA GLN A 374 35.07 -18.46 -0.28
C GLN A 374 34.60 -19.39 -1.39
N GLU A 375 33.32 -19.31 -1.76
CA GLU A 375 32.69 -20.23 -2.71
C GLU A 375 32.94 -19.82 -4.16
N HIS A 376 32.91 -18.51 -4.46
CA HIS A 376 32.92 -17.99 -5.84
C HIS A 376 34.04 -16.99 -6.10
N GLY A 377 34.88 -16.68 -5.10
CA GLY A 377 35.92 -15.66 -5.24
C GLY A 377 35.36 -14.25 -5.44
N ILE A 378 34.10 -14.00 -5.09
CA ILE A 378 33.42 -12.71 -5.25
C ILE A 378 33.65 -11.85 -4.01
N VAL A 379 34.38 -10.75 -4.17
CA VAL A 379 34.83 -9.89 -3.06
C VAL A 379 34.27 -8.49 -3.21
N VAL A 380 33.75 -7.94 -2.12
CA VAL A 380 33.26 -6.55 -2.05
C VAL A 380 34.38 -5.57 -2.45
N GLY A 381 34.03 -4.60 -3.30
CA GLY A 381 34.95 -3.58 -3.81
C GLY A 381 35.76 -4.01 -5.04
N LYS A 382 35.70 -5.30 -5.45
CA LYS A 382 36.36 -5.75 -6.69
C LYS A 382 35.43 -5.66 -7.89
N GLU A 383 36.04 -5.45 -9.05
CA GLU A 383 35.38 -5.47 -10.34
C GLU A 383 35.30 -6.90 -10.88
N TYR A 384 34.16 -7.24 -11.48
CA TYR A 384 33.94 -8.52 -12.15
C TYR A 384 33.28 -8.31 -13.49
N ASN A 385 33.73 -9.08 -14.47
CA ASN A 385 33.00 -9.26 -15.72
C ASN A 385 31.85 -10.25 -15.53
N PHE A 386 30.79 -10.09 -16.30
CA PHE A 386 29.68 -11.02 -16.32
C PHE A 386 29.20 -11.32 -17.73
N LYS A 387 28.60 -12.49 -17.92
CA LYS A 387 27.98 -12.90 -19.18
C LYS A 387 26.48 -13.03 -19.01
N VAL A 388 25.69 -12.50 -19.94
CA VAL A 388 24.26 -12.82 -19.99
C VAL A 388 24.07 -14.20 -20.62
N VAL A 389 23.45 -15.13 -19.89
CA VAL A 389 23.26 -16.53 -20.35
C VAL A 389 21.83 -16.83 -20.78
N ALA A 390 20.86 -16.16 -20.16
CA ALA A 390 19.45 -16.31 -20.50
C ALA A 390 18.68 -15.03 -20.14
N ARG A 391 17.43 -14.94 -20.64
CA ARG A 391 16.47 -13.89 -20.27
C ARG A 391 15.13 -14.50 -19.90
N SER A 392 14.32 -13.77 -19.14
CA SER A 392 12.89 -14.07 -19.05
C SER A 392 12.15 -13.49 -20.25
N ALA A 393 10.91 -13.96 -20.47
CA ALA A 393 9.94 -13.20 -21.26
C ALA A 393 9.59 -11.90 -20.52
N GLY A 394 9.39 -10.82 -21.29
CA GLY A 394 8.89 -9.55 -20.79
C GLY A 394 7.38 -9.58 -20.56
N THR A 395 6.91 -9.22 -19.36
CA THR A 395 5.46 -9.08 -19.07
C THR A 395 5.15 -7.79 -18.34
N ARG A 396 3.88 -7.37 -18.37
CA ARG A 396 3.42 -6.19 -17.60
C ARG A 396 3.40 -6.41 -16.10
N ASP A 397 3.37 -7.66 -15.66
CA ASP A 397 3.29 -7.97 -14.23
C ASP A 397 4.65 -8.17 -13.60
N HIS A 398 5.51 -8.95 -14.24
CA HIS A 398 6.82 -9.29 -13.70
C HIS A 398 7.94 -8.43 -14.31
N GLY A 399 7.73 -7.82 -15.47
CA GLY A 399 8.80 -7.12 -16.19
C GLY A 399 9.72 -8.10 -16.92
N MET A 400 11.03 -7.83 -16.95
CA MET A 400 12.02 -8.66 -17.61
C MET A 400 13.31 -8.78 -16.78
N TYR A 401 13.81 -10.01 -16.71
CA TYR A 401 15.00 -10.40 -15.96
C TYR A 401 16.03 -11.02 -16.89
N LEU A 402 17.29 -10.87 -16.53
CA LEU A 402 18.41 -11.60 -17.13
C LEU A 402 18.99 -12.57 -16.12
N GLN A 403 19.38 -13.75 -16.59
CA GLN A 403 20.28 -14.63 -15.88
C GLN A 403 21.69 -14.30 -16.34
N VAL A 404 22.56 -13.96 -15.40
CA VAL A 404 23.95 -13.63 -15.67
C VAL A 404 24.87 -14.61 -14.96
N GLN A 405 26.02 -14.87 -15.57
CA GLN A 405 27.08 -15.67 -14.98
C GLN A 405 28.24 -14.77 -14.59
N ILE A 406 28.65 -14.87 -13.32
CA ILE A 406 29.83 -14.22 -12.76
C ILE A 406 30.69 -15.34 -12.19
N GLN A 407 31.91 -15.49 -12.69
CA GLN A 407 32.74 -16.66 -12.39
C GLN A 407 31.99 -17.96 -12.72
N ASP A 408 31.84 -18.86 -11.74
CA ASP A 408 31.15 -20.14 -11.83
C ASP A 408 29.69 -20.10 -11.34
N ALA A 409 29.22 -18.95 -10.82
CA ALA A 409 27.88 -18.78 -10.28
C ALA A 409 26.93 -18.02 -11.19
N ARG A 410 25.63 -18.27 -11.02
CA ARG A 410 24.55 -17.60 -11.74
C ARG A 410 23.76 -16.69 -10.83
N PHE A 411 23.45 -15.51 -11.33
CA PHE A 411 22.76 -14.45 -10.61
C PHE A 411 21.66 -13.83 -11.48
N ILE A 412 20.82 -13.01 -10.85
CA ILE A 412 19.71 -12.34 -11.51
C ILE A 412 20.04 -10.86 -11.69
N LEU A 413 19.88 -10.36 -12.91
CA LEU A 413 19.93 -8.94 -13.23
C LEU A 413 18.51 -8.51 -13.65
N PRO A 414 17.73 -7.91 -12.76
CA PRO A 414 16.39 -7.40 -13.08
C PRO A 414 16.51 -6.12 -13.93
N LEU A 415 15.99 -6.13 -15.15
CA LEU A 415 16.02 -4.96 -16.03
C LEU A 415 14.79 -4.08 -15.79
N TRP A 416 13.61 -4.65 -15.99
CA TRP A 416 12.33 -4.02 -15.70
C TRP A 416 11.61 -4.81 -14.62
N TYR A 417 11.10 -4.15 -13.59
CA TYR A 417 10.25 -4.79 -12.58
C TYR A 417 9.34 -3.75 -11.90
N LYS A 418 8.22 -4.19 -11.33
CA LYS A 418 7.37 -3.33 -10.50
C LYS A 418 8.10 -3.02 -9.20
N PRO A 419 8.30 -1.76 -8.80
CA PRO A 419 8.97 -1.42 -7.53
C PRO A 419 8.40 -2.14 -6.31
N SER A 420 7.08 -2.39 -6.27
CA SER A 420 6.44 -3.20 -5.22
C SER A 420 6.91 -4.65 -5.11
N SER A 421 7.51 -5.21 -6.16
CA SER A 421 8.03 -6.59 -6.19
C SER A 421 9.47 -6.72 -5.69
N PHE A 422 10.12 -5.61 -5.30
CA PHE A 422 11.56 -5.57 -4.99
C PHE A 422 12.03 -6.64 -3.99
N ASN A 423 11.28 -6.84 -2.90
CA ASN A 423 11.64 -7.83 -1.86
C ASN A 423 11.60 -9.28 -2.34
N TYR A 424 10.98 -9.55 -3.50
CA TYR A 424 10.78 -10.89 -4.03
C TYR A 424 11.71 -11.19 -5.21
N LEU A 425 12.51 -10.24 -5.70
CA LEU A 425 13.29 -10.39 -6.93
C LEU A 425 14.29 -11.56 -6.88
N LEU A 426 14.82 -11.90 -5.69
CA LEU A 426 15.75 -13.02 -5.51
C LEU A 426 15.06 -14.39 -5.44
N VAL A 427 13.75 -14.44 -5.20
CA VAL A 427 12.98 -15.68 -5.00
C VAL A 427 11.94 -15.91 -6.09
N GLN A 428 11.99 -15.13 -7.19
CA GLN A 428 11.05 -15.31 -8.29
C GLN A 428 11.36 -16.59 -9.07
N ASN A 429 10.31 -17.36 -9.37
CA ASN A 429 10.40 -18.43 -10.35
C ASN A 429 10.31 -17.82 -11.75
N VAL A 430 11.39 -17.96 -12.51
CA VAL A 430 11.53 -17.37 -13.84
C VAL A 430 11.79 -18.46 -14.86
N ASP A 431 10.97 -18.50 -15.90
CA ASP A 431 11.23 -19.33 -17.07
C ASP A 431 12.31 -18.69 -17.94
N TRP A 432 13.41 -19.41 -18.12
CA TRP A 432 14.60 -18.91 -18.79
C TRP A 432 14.62 -19.27 -20.28
N ILE A 433 14.72 -18.26 -21.13
CA ILE A 433 14.94 -18.37 -22.56
C ILE A 433 16.44 -18.23 -22.81
N PRO A 434 17.12 -19.30 -23.28
CA PRO A 434 18.54 -19.23 -23.62
C PRO A 434 18.80 -18.20 -24.72
N LEU A 435 19.91 -17.47 -24.60
CA LEU A 435 20.33 -16.54 -25.65
C LEU A 435 21.11 -17.32 -26.72
N LEU A 436 20.77 -17.13 -27.99
CA LEU A 436 21.49 -17.71 -29.13
C LEU A 436 22.94 -17.19 -29.16
N GLU A 437 23.89 -18.03 -29.57
CA GLU A 437 25.34 -17.74 -29.55
C GLU A 437 25.75 -16.48 -30.34
N SER A 438 24.89 -16.00 -31.25
CA SER A 438 25.11 -14.81 -32.08
C SER A 438 24.73 -13.47 -31.41
N ASN A 439 24.52 -13.44 -30.09
CA ASN A 439 24.07 -12.23 -29.40
C ASN A 439 25.21 -11.19 -29.28
N PRO A 440 24.99 -9.90 -29.62
CA PRO A 440 26.06 -8.88 -29.77
C PRO A 440 26.63 -8.33 -28.44
N LEU A 441 26.38 -9.00 -27.32
CA LEU A 441 26.95 -8.63 -26.03
C LEU A 441 28.34 -9.26 -25.90
N ASP A 442 29.35 -8.52 -26.38
CA ASP A 442 30.75 -8.84 -26.15
C ASP A 442 31.04 -8.94 -24.65
N ILE A 443 31.50 -10.11 -24.22
CA ILE A 443 31.77 -10.50 -22.83
C ILE A 443 32.80 -9.54 -22.19
N SER A 444 33.70 -8.95 -22.98
CA SER A 444 34.73 -8.04 -22.48
C SER A 444 34.20 -6.67 -22.00
N SER A 445 32.95 -6.36 -22.29
CA SER A 445 32.38 -5.02 -22.08
C SER A 445 31.39 -4.93 -20.91
N LEU A 446 30.96 -6.06 -20.37
CA LEU A 446 29.99 -6.12 -19.28
C LEU A 446 30.72 -6.36 -17.96
N HIS A 447 30.83 -5.31 -17.17
CA HIS A 447 31.50 -5.33 -15.88
C HIS A 447 30.72 -4.51 -14.85
N GLY A 448 31.06 -4.74 -13.58
CA GLY A 448 30.58 -3.92 -12.48
C GLY A 448 31.41 -4.15 -11.23
N VAL A 449 31.15 -3.35 -10.20
CA VAL A 449 31.87 -3.40 -8.93
C VAL A 449 30.97 -3.96 -7.84
N VAL A 450 31.45 -4.97 -7.10
CA VAL A 450 30.69 -5.55 -6.00
C VAL A 450 30.55 -4.53 -4.89
N GLY A 451 29.33 -4.32 -4.43
CA GLY A 451 29.02 -3.42 -3.32
C GLY A 451 27.65 -3.71 -2.74
N TYR A 452 27.05 -2.71 -2.11
CA TYR A 452 25.76 -2.85 -1.45
C TYR A 452 24.68 -2.01 -2.11
N HIS A 453 23.51 -2.61 -2.31
CA HIS A 453 22.28 -1.86 -2.51
C HIS A 453 21.77 -1.41 -1.14
N HIS A 454 21.37 -0.14 -1.04
CA HIS A 454 20.95 0.43 0.23
C HIS A 454 19.45 0.68 0.23
N LEU A 455 18.79 0.31 1.32
CA LEU A 455 17.45 0.78 1.65
C LEU A 455 17.53 1.85 2.74
N LEU A 456 16.49 2.69 2.81
CA LEU A 456 16.34 3.69 3.86
C LEU A 456 15.59 3.12 5.05
N THR A 457 16.11 3.41 6.23
CA THR A 457 15.50 3.19 7.54
C THR A 457 15.72 4.43 8.41
N ILE A 458 15.58 4.30 9.73
CA ILE A 458 15.85 5.35 10.71
C ILE A 458 16.89 4.94 11.73
N GLU A 459 17.56 5.94 12.32
CA GLU A 459 18.37 5.83 13.53
C GLU A 459 18.02 6.97 14.49
N ARG A 460 18.21 6.74 15.79
CA ARG A 460 17.97 7.79 16.79
C ARG A 460 19.00 8.92 16.64
N ARG A 461 18.55 10.16 16.68
CA ARG A 461 19.47 11.32 16.65
C ARG A 461 20.28 11.42 17.93
N GLU A 462 19.75 10.95 19.06
CA GLU A 462 20.45 10.93 20.33
C GLU A 462 21.72 10.06 20.28
N ASP A 463 21.74 9.00 19.46
CA ASP A 463 22.91 8.14 19.27
C ASP A 463 24.00 8.83 18.40
N LEU A 464 23.62 9.85 17.61
CA LEU A 464 24.55 10.62 16.78
C LEU A 464 25.29 11.70 17.57
N CYS A 465 24.69 12.22 18.64
CA CYS A 465 25.28 13.27 19.48
C CYS A 465 26.31 12.75 20.51
N LEU A 466 26.43 11.42 20.65
CA LEU A 466 27.35 10.77 21.60
C LEU A 466 28.71 10.38 20.97
N ASN A 467 28.87 10.63 19.67
CA ASN A 467 30.14 10.51 18.93
C ASN A 467 30.55 11.89 18.40
#